data_AF-A0A1C5TSD2-F1
#
_entry.id   AF-A0A1C5TSD2-F1
#
_cell.length_a   1.000
_cell.length_b   1.000
_cell.length_c   1.000
_cell.angle_alpha   90.00
_cell.angle_beta   90.00
_cell.angle_gamma   90.00
#
_symmetry.space_group_name_H-M   'P 1'
#
loop_
_entity.id
_entity.type
_entity.pdbx_description
1 polymer ?
#
loop_
_entity_poly.entity_id
_entity_poly.type
_entity_poly.pdbx_seq_one_letter_code
_entity_poly.pdbx_strand_id
1 'polypeptide(L)' 'MRKAKAKADFKFAMGSIPAMLRVTKPVLSEMQYKELCNEVNKANGYLEQKRIIFSYVDPIIKG' A
#
# COMPACT_ATOMS: atom_id res chain seq x y z
N MET A 1 15.74 8.90 6.58
CA MET A 1 15.18 8.00 7.62
C MET A 1 13.73 7.55 7.36
N ARG A 2 12.76 8.40 6.99
CA ARG A 2 11.34 8.00 6.82
C ARG A 2 11.08 6.95 5.72
N LYS A 3 11.76 7.05 4.56
CA LYS A 3 11.58 6.12 3.42
C LYS A 3 12.06 4.69 3.72
N ALA A 4 13.21 4.54 4.37
CA ALA A 4 13.77 3.24 4.74
C ALA A 4 12.86 2.48 5.74
N LYS A 5 12.23 3.23 6.66
CA LYS A 5 11.26 2.68 7.61
C LYS A 5 9.98 2.21 6.92
N ALA A 6 9.41 3.02 6.01
CA ALA A 6 8.24 2.63 5.22
C ALA A 6 8.49 1.37 4.38
N LYS A 7 9.70 1.21 3.82
CA LYS A 7 10.10 0.01 3.07
C LYS A 7 10.15 -1.25 3.94
N ALA A 8 10.67 -1.13 5.15
CA ALA A 8 10.69 -2.24 6.11
C ALA A 8 9.27 -2.59 6.57
N ASP A 9 8.50 -1.60 7.03
CA ASP A 9 7.13 -1.77 7.52
C ASP A 9 6.22 -2.39 6.45
N PHE A 10 6.37 -2.00 5.18
CA PHE A 10 5.59 -2.56 4.08
C PHE A 10 5.98 -4.02 3.77
N LYS A 11 7.27 -4.35 3.85
CA LYS A 11 7.75 -5.74 3.70
C LYS A 11 7.20 -6.66 4.79
N PHE A 12 7.03 -6.15 6.02
CA PHE A 12 6.40 -6.87 7.14
C PHE A 12 4.86 -6.95 7.03
N ALA A 13 4.22 -5.94 6.44
CA ALA A 13 2.76 -5.89 6.28
C ALA A 13 2.20 -6.85 5.21
N MET A 14 3.05 -7.51 4.42
CA MET A 14 2.66 -8.44 3.34
C MET A 14 1.79 -9.64 3.79
N GLY A 15 1.47 -9.79 5.09
CA GLY A 15 0.60 -10.84 5.61
C GLY A 15 -0.91 -10.59 5.45
N SER A 16 -1.37 -9.34 5.33
CA SER A 16 -2.82 -9.07 5.13
C SER A 16 -3.10 -7.72 4.46
N ILE A 17 -4.20 -7.65 3.69
CA ILE A 17 -4.64 -6.41 3.02
C ILE A 17 -4.82 -5.24 4.00
N PRO A 18 -5.51 -5.40 5.15
CA PRO A 18 -5.70 -4.30 6.09
C PRO A 18 -4.37 -3.81 6.70
N ALA A 19 -3.40 -4.71 6.91
CA ALA A 19 -2.07 -4.31 7.38
C ALA A 19 -1.34 -3.46 6.33
N MET A 20 -1.37 -3.90 5.06
CA MET A 20 -0.77 -3.14 3.96
C MET A 20 -1.40 -1.74 3.83
N LEU A 21 -2.73 -1.62 3.87
CA LEU A 21 -3.43 -0.32 3.81
C LEU A 21 -3.02 0.62 4.97
N ARG A 22 -2.86 0.10 6.20
CA ARG A 22 -2.39 0.93 7.32
C ARG A 22 -1.00 1.50 7.09
N VAL A 23 -0.12 0.73 6.47
CA VAL A 23 1.24 1.18 6.13
C VAL A 23 1.22 2.18 4.97
N THR A 24 0.28 2.07 4.02
CA THR A 24 0.18 3.02 2.89
C THR A 24 -0.38 4.38 3.30
N LYS A 25 -1.25 4.44 4.31
CA LYS A 25 -1.89 5.68 4.78
C LYS A 25 -0.93 6.84 5.07
N PRO A 26 0.18 6.69 5.81
CA PRO A 26 1.11 7.80 6.08
C PRO A 26 2.02 8.15 4.89
N VAL A 27 2.05 7.35 3.83
CA VAL A 27 2.93 7.55 2.66
C VAL A 27 2.19 8.13 1.47
N LEU A 28 0.87 7.96 1.41
CA LEU A 28 0.00 8.49 0.37
C LEU A 28 -0.70 9.78 0.82
N SER A 29 -1.06 10.64 -0.14
CA SER A 29 -2.02 11.72 0.12
C SER A 29 -3.42 11.13 0.40
N GLU A 30 -4.30 11.91 1.04
CA GLU A 30 -5.68 11.45 1.34
C GLU A 30 -6.44 11.03 0.08
N MET A 31 -6.26 11.76 -1.03
CA MET A 31 -6.90 11.42 -2.32
C MET A 31 -6.41 10.07 -2.84
N GLN A 32 -5.10 9.87 -2.93
CA GLN A 32 -4.50 8.61 -3.37
C GLN A 32 -4.86 7.45 -2.46
N TYR A 33 -4.92 7.67 -1.15
CA TYR A 33 -5.34 6.64 -0.20
C TYR A 33 -6.80 6.23 -0.41
N LYS A 34 -7.69 7.18 -0.70
CA LYS A 34 -9.11 6.91 -0.99
C LYS A 34 -9.29 6.16 -2.31
N GLU A 35 -8.53 6.53 -3.35
CA GLU A 35 -8.51 5.81 -4.63
C GLU A 35 -8.00 4.38 -4.46
N LEU A 36 -6.89 4.21 -3.73
CA LEU A 36 -6.34 2.90 -3.39
C LEU A 36 -7.37 2.01 -2.70
N CYS A 37 -8.07 2.54 -1.68
CA CYS A 37 -9.09 1.77 -0.96
C CYS A 37 -10.23 1.34 -1.87
N ASN A 38 -10.66 2.21 -2.80
CA ASN A 38 -11.71 1.89 -3.75
C ASN A 38 -11.27 0.80 -4.75
N GLU A 39 -10.06 0.88 -5.28
CA GLU A 39 -9.53 -0.14 -6.20
C GLU A 39 -9.34 -1.48 -5.50
N VAL A 40 -8.79 -1.50 -4.29
CA VAL A 40 -8.63 -2.72 -3.49
C VAL A 40 -9.98 -3.36 -3.15
N ASN A 41 -11.01 -2.56 -2.86
CA ASN A 41 -12.37 -3.08 -2.60
C ASN A 41 -13.04 -3.64 -3.87
N LYS A 42 -12.69 -3.13 -5.06
CA LYS A 42 -13.21 -3.63 -6.33
C LYS A 42 -12.46 -4.85 -6.86
N ALA A 43 -11.20 -5.01 -6.46
CA ALA A 43 -10.34 -6.09 -6.89
C ALA A 43 -10.81 -7.44 -6.35
N ASN A 44 -10.73 -8.47 -7.19
CA ASN A 44 -11.26 -9.78 -6.86
C ASN A 44 -10.12 -10.71 -6.40
N GLY A 45 -10.00 -10.84 -5.09
CA GLY A 45 -9.05 -11.75 -4.45
C GLY A 45 -7.73 -11.10 -4.05
N TYR A 46 -7.06 -11.79 -3.14
CA TYR A 46 -5.91 -11.27 -2.39
C TYR A 46 -4.72 -10.85 -3.29
N LEU A 47 -4.43 -11.62 -4.35
CA LEU A 47 -3.28 -11.34 -5.22
C LEU A 47 -3.45 -10.04 -6.02
N GLU A 48 -4.66 -9.76 -6.50
CA GLU A 48 -4.98 -8.54 -7.24
C GLU A 48 -4.96 -7.32 -6.31
N GLN A 49 -5.59 -7.44 -5.14
CA GLN A 49 -5.53 -6.43 -4.09
C GLN A 49 -4.09 -6.08 -3.71
N LYS A 50 -3.23 -7.09 -3.55
CA LYS A 50 -1.81 -6.89 -3.26
C LYS A 50 -1.09 -6.14 -4.38
N ARG A 51 -1.34 -6.49 -5.65
CA ARG A 51 -0.73 -5.81 -6.81
C ARG A 51 -1.08 -4.33 -6.86
N ILE A 52 -2.36 -4.00 -6.62
CA ILE A 52 -2.84 -2.61 -6.58
C ILE A 52 -2.15 -1.83 -5.46
N ILE A 53 -2.06 -2.37 -4.25
CA ILE A 53 -1.34 -1.70 -3.16
C ILE A 53 0.14 -1.48 -3.52
N PHE A 54 0.78 -2.48 -4.13
CA PHE A 54 2.18 -2.33 -4.56
C PHE A 54 2.37 -1.26 -5.63
N SER A 55 1.46 -1.12 -6.60
CA SER A 55 1.62 -0.10 -7.66
C SER A 55 1.60 1.33 -7.13
N TYR A 56 0.84 1.59 -6.06
CA TYR A 56 0.77 2.90 -5.41
C TYR A 56 2.01 3.20 -4.53
N VAL A 57 2.62 2.17 -3.95
CA VAL A 57 3.69 2.33 -2.95
C VAL A 57 5.09 2.18 -3.55
N ASP A 58 5.26 1.33 -4.57
CA ASP A 58 6.53 1.10 -5.26
C ASP A 58 7.23 2.39 -5.74
N PRO A 59 6.55 3.33 -6.44
CA PRO A 59 7.19 4.59 -6.87
C PRO A 59 7.63 5.48 -5.69
N ILE A 60 6.94 5.40 -4.55
CA ILE A 60 7.23 6.21 -3.35
C ILE A 60 8.42 5.65 -2.57
N ILE A 61 8.57 4.32 -2.57
CA ILE A 61 9.67 3.61 -1.91
C ILE A 61 10.96 3.63 -2.76
N LYS A 62 10.84 3.58 -4.09
CA LYS A 62 11.99 3.54 -5.00
C LYS A 62 12.60 4.92 -5.29
N GLY A 63 11.82 6.01 -5.17
CA GLY A 63 12.33 7.39 -5.21
C GLY A 63 12.94 7.83 -3.89
#